data_AF-A0A3A2ZDN6-F1
#
_entry.id   AF-A0A3A2ZDN6-F1
#
_cell.length_a   1.000
_cell.length_b   1.000
_cell.length_c   1.000
_cell.angle_alpha   90.00
_cell.angle_beta   90.00
_cell.angle_gamma   90.00
#
_symmetry.space_group_name_H-M   'P 1'
#
loop_
_entity.id
_entity.type
_entity.pdbx_description
1 polymer ?
#
loop_
_entity_poly.entity_id
_entity_poly.type
_entity_poly.pdbx_seq_one_letter_code
_entity_poly.pdbx_strand_id
1 'polypeptide(L)'
;MLIIPRNWVIWVANGLIPVAILIFSSGFFPYKYLLPGLATSEESNGDTIPPAVFDRVIFMVVDALRSDFVFSNSSGFLFTQSPSSSLIRAGAALPFTAHASAPTVTMPRLKAITTGSVPSFLDVILNIAESDTTSTLAYQDTWLAQLKVKGGQLVMYGDDTWLKLFPNMFERADGTTSFYVSVSAIPIGKCNLKSWCTKFFEKDFIEVDNNVTRHVSDELLNDDWTAFIMHYLGLDHIGHKAGPRR
;
A
#
# COMPACT_ATOMS: atom_id res chain seq x y z
N MET A 1 34.89 -52.74 -8.90
CA MET A 1 34.97 -51.27 -8.74
C MET A 1 34.43 -50.65 -10.03
N LEU A 2 33.15 -50.27 -10.06
CA LEU A 2 32.53 -49.70 -11.27
C LEU A 2 33.09 -48.29 -11.47
N ILE A 3 33.88 -48.11 -12.53
CA ILE A 3 34.42 -46.81 -12.93
C ILE A 3 33.28 -46.06 -13.62
N ILE A 4 32.54 -45.27 -12.85
CA ILE A 4 31.53 -44.37 -13.40
C ILE A 4 32.28 -43.32 -14.22
N PRO A 5 32.00 -43.17 -15.54
CA PRO A 5 32.66 -42.17 -16.35
C PRO A 5 32.35 -40.78 -15.78
N ARG A 6 33.39 -39.95 -15.59
CA ARG A 6 33.31 -38.60 -14.99
C ARG A 6 32.19 -37.72 -15.58
N ASN A 7 31.82 -37.96 -16.83
CA ASN A 7 30.76 -37.23 -17.53
C ASN A 7 29.36 -37.56 -17.01
N TRP A 8 29.12 -38.76 -16.49
CA TRP A 8 27.82 -39.17 -15.95
C TRP A 8 27.42 -38.36 -14.72
N VAL A 9 28.39 -38.08 -13.84
CA VAL A 9 28.16 -37.25 -12.65
C VAL A 9 27.76 -35.83 -13.03
N ILE A 10 28.36 -35.28 -14.10
CA ILE A 10 28.02 -33.94 -14.62
C ILE A 10 26.60 -33.93 -15.19
N TRP A 11 26.20 -34.96 -15.96
CA TRP A 11 24.84 -35.06 -16.50
C TRP A 11 23.79 -35.19 -15.41
N VAL A 12 24.05 -35.99 -14.38
CA VAL A 12 23.15 -36.14 -13.23
C VAL A 12 23.05 -34.84 -12.43
N ALA A 13 24.18 -34.17 -12.16
CA ALA A 13 24.18 -32.88 -11.47
C ALA A 13 23.41 -31.81 -12.26
N ASN A 14 23.63 -31.72 -13.57
CA ASN A 14 22.91 -30.80 -14.45
C ASN A 14 21.41 -31.12 -14.55
N GLY A 15 21.00 -32.38 -14.37
CA GLY A 15 19.59 -32.78 -14.28
C GLY A 15 18.96 -32.47 -12.91
N LEU A 16 19.72 -32.60 -11.82
CA LEU A 16 19.23 -32.32 -10.47
C LEU A 16 19.02 -30.82 -10.22
N ILE A 17 19.83 -29.95 -10.82
CA ILE A 17 19.68 -28.49 -10.69
C ILE A 17 18.29 -27.98 -11.12
N PRO A 18 17.78 -28.25 -12.34
CA PRO A 18 16.45 -27.80 -12.74
C PRO A 18 15.35 -28.46 -11.92
N VAL A 19 15.50 -29.73 -11.52
CA VAL A 19 14.55 -30.40 -10.62
C VAL A 19 14.49 -29.71 -9.26
N ALA A 20 15.65 -29.38 -8.67
CA ALA A 20 15.72 -28.64 -7.42
C ALA A 20 15.12 -27.24 -7.53
N ILE A 21 15.38 -26.54 -8.64
CA ILE A 21 14.77 -25.23 -8.94
C ILE A 21 13.25 -25.35 -9.04
N LEU A 22 12.73 -26.38 -9.70
CA LEU A 22 11.29 -26.61 -9.84
C LEU A 22 10.62 -26.92 -8.51
N ILE A 23 11.22 -27.79 -7.69
CA ILE A 23 10.71 -28.12 -6.35
C ILE A 23 10.76 -26.89 -5.43
N PHE A 24 11.86 -26.13 -5.47
CA PHE A 24 11.97 -24.88 -4.71
C PHE A 24 10.91 -23.87 -5.17
N SER A 25 10.77 -23.66 -6.48
CA SER A 25 9.84 -22.69 -7.04
C SER A 25 8.38 -23.05 -6.74
N SER A 26 8.02 -24.33 -6.80
CA SER A 26 6.65 -24.78 -6.51
C SER A 26 6.29 -24.66 -5.03
N GLY A 27 7.25 -24.87 -4.12
CA GLY A 27 7.03 -24.72 -2.68
C GLY A 27 7.15 -23.28 -2.17
N PHE A 28 8.09 -22.50 -2.72
CA PHE A 28 8.37 -21.13 -2.29
C PHE A 28 7.39 -20.11 -2.90
N PHE A 29 6.84 -20.37 -4.09
CA PHE A 29 5.82 -19.55 -4.75
C PHE A 29 4.47 -20.28 -4.83
N PRO A 30 3.80 -20.54 -3.69
CA PRO A 30 2.48 -21.15 -3.73
C PRO A 30 1.49 -20.20 -4.41
N TYR A 31 0.75 -20.72 -5.40
CA TYR A 31 -0.38 -20.01 -5.97
C TYR A 31 -1.50 -19.94 -4.92
N LYS A 32 -1.94 -18.74 -4.57
CA LYS A 32 -3.04 -18.58 -3.62
C LYS A 32 -4.36 -18.90 -4.32
N TYR A 33 -5.09 -19.85 -3.77
CA TYR A 33 -6.49 -20.04 -4.13
C TYR A 33 -7.29 -18.89 -3.54
N LEU A 34 -7.71 -17.98 -4.40
CA LEU A 34 -8.61 -16.89 -4.05
C LEU A 34 -10.03 -17.38 -4.31
N LEU A 35 -10.88 -17.33 -3.28
CA LEU A 35 -12.27 -17.67 -3.43
C LEU A 35 -12.96 -16.54 -4.23
N PRO A 36 -13.56 -16.85 -5.40
CA PRO A 36 -14.30 -15.85 -6.15
C PRO A 36 -15.63 -15.54 -5.46
N GLY A 37 -16.07 -14.29 -5.58
CA GLY A 37 -17.33 -13.83 -5.00
C GLY A 37 -17.15 -12.99 -3.74
N LEU A 38 -18.26 -12.54 -3.18
CA LEU A 38 -18.32 -11.73 -1.98
C LEU A 38 -18.76 -12.59 -0.79
N ALA A 39 -18.14 -12.41 0.37
CA ALA A 39 -18.58 -13.05 1.58
C ALA A 39 -20.03 -12.67 1.89
N THR A 40 -20.88 -13.68 2.01
CA THR A 40 -22.23 -13.56 2.54
C THR A 40 -22.19 -13.86 4.03
N SER A 41 -22.82 -13.01 4.84
CA SER A 41 -23.07 -13.38 6.23
C SER A 41 -24.10 -14.51 6.21
N GLU A 42 -23.70 -15.73 6.54
CA GLU A 42 -24.68 -16.77 6.85
C GLU A 42 -25.43 -16.31 8.11
N GLU A 43 -26.77 -16.23 8.04
CA GLU A 43 -27.62 -16.00 9.20
C GLU A 43 -27.51 -17.22 10.13
N SER A 44 -26.41 -17.34 10.86
CA SER A 44 -26.26 -18.36 11.89
C SER A 44 -27.19 -17.98 13.04
N ASN A 45 -28.31 -18.71 13.15
CA ASN A 45 -29.27 -18.73 14.25
C ASN A 45 -28.86 -17.91 15.50
N GLY A 46 -29.23 -16.62 15.54
CA GLY A 46 -29.28 -15.83 16.76
C GLY A 46 -28.27 -14.69 16.94
N ASP A 47 -27.22 -14.58 16.12
CA ASP A 47 -26.32 -13.42 16.19
C ASP A 47 -26.89 -12.25 15.38
N THR A 48 -27.57 -11.34 16.06
CA THR A 48 -27.99 -10.06 15.47
C THR A 48 -26.75 -9.24 15.12
N ILE A 49 -26.56 -8.91 13.85
CA ILE A 49 -25.51 -8.00 13.40
C ILE A 49 -25.64 -6.70 14.22
N PRO A 50 -24.59 -6.27 14.94
CA PRO A 50 -24.66 -5.05 15.73
C PRO A 50 -24.93 -3.86 14.80
N PRO A 51 -25.75 -2.89 15.22
CA PRO A 51 -26.00 -1.71 14.41
C PRO A 51 -24.71 -0.94 14.17
N ALA A 52 -24.58 -0.35 12.97
CA ALA A 52 -23.44 0.49 12.65
C ALA A 52 -23.39 1.70 13.60
N VAL A 53 -22.24 1.90 14.25
CA VAL A 53 -22.02 3.04 15.16
C VAL A 53 -21.71 4.31 14.37
N PHE A 54 -21.16 4.15 13.17
CA PHE A 54 -20.74 5.24 12.29
C PHE A 54 -21.25 4.99 10.87
N ASP A 55 -21.74 6.04 10.22
CA ASP A 55 -22.24 5.98 8.84
C ASP A 55 -21.14 6.17 7.79
N ARG A 56 -20.01 6.79 8.20
CA ARG A 56 -18.90 7.15 7.31
C ARG A 56 -17.56 6.76 7.90
N VAL A 57 -16.64 6.35 7.04
CA VAL A 57 -15.27 6.00 7.42
C VAL A 57 -14.24 6.73 6.55
N ILE A 58 -13.21 7.25 7.20
CA ILE A 58 -12.04 7.78 6.52
C ILE A 58 -10.89 6.78 6.70
N PHE A 59 -10.35 6.28 5.60
CA PHE A 59 -9.21 5.38 5.59
C PHE A 59 -7.98 6.12 5.07
N MET A 60 -7.12 6.55 5.98
CA MET A 60 -5.89 7.27 5.68
C MET A 60 -4.68 6.34 5.73
N VAL A 61 -3.94 6.28 4.63
CA VAL A 61 -2.65 5.59 4.53
C VAL A 61 -1.56 6.64 4.38
N VAL A 62 -0.54 6.54 5.23
CA VAL A 62 0.71 7.30 5.11
C VAL A 62 1.80 6.30 4.81
N ASP A 63 2.32 6.31 3.58
CA ASP A 63 3.33 5.32 3.17
C ASP A 63 4.64 5.53 3.94
N ALA A 64 5.33 4.43 4.22
CA ALA A 64 6.55 4.36 5.05
C ALA A 64 6.43 4.98 6.46
N LEU A 65 5.23 5.12 7.03
CA LEU A 65 5.04 5.62 8.39
C LEU A 65 5.48 4.58 9.44
N ARG A 66 6.70 4.75 9.93
CA ARG A 66 7.28 3.87 10.94
C ARG A 66 6.77 4.21 12.35
N SER A 67 6.61 3.20 13.20
CA SER A 67 5.98 3.36 14.51
C SER A 67 6.79 4.23 15.48
N ASP A 68 8.09 4.37 15.30
CA ASP A 68 8.92 5.27 16.11
C ASP A 68 8.75 6.74 15.74
N PHE A 69 8.37 7.06 14.49
CA PHE A 69 7.90 8.42 14.13
C PHE A 69 6.60 8.75 14.87
N VAL A 70 5.75 7.73 15.00
CA VAL A 70 4.62 7.55 15.93
C VAL A 70 4.93 7.96 17.37
N PHE A 71 5.65 7.04 18.03
CA PHE A 71 5.65 6.86 19.47
C PHE A 71 6.85 7.48 20.20
N SER A 72 7.85 7.99 19.49
CA SER A 72 9.05 8.57 20.10
C SER A 72 8.75 9.85 20.88
N ASN A 73 9.44 10.06 22.00
CA ASN A 73 9.34 11.31 22.78
C ASN A 73 9.73 12.56 21.98
N SER A 74 10.47 12.41 20.89
CA SER A 74 10.86 13.50 19.97
C SER A 74 10.01 13.54 18.70
N SER A 75 8.80 12.97 18.71
CA SER A 75 7.91 12.94 17.55
C SER A 75 7.44 14.35 17.15
N GLY A 76 7.41 14.60 15.84
CA GLY A 76 6.74 15.76 15.25
C GLY A 76 5.21 15.63 15.18
N PHE A 77 4.64 14.45 15.45
CA PHE A 77 3.21 14.19 15.44
C PHE A 77 2.53 14.69 16.72
N LEU A 78 2.59 16.00 16.93
CA LEU A 78 2.04 16.66 18.12
C LEU A 78 0.53 16.38 18.27
N PHE A 79 -0.22 16.27 17.18
CA PHE A 79 -1.65 15.98 17.24
C PHE A 79 -1.98 14.59 17.82
N THR A 80 -1.12 13.59 17.60
CA THR A 80 -1.33 12.25 18.16
C THR A 80 -0.76 12.13 19.58
N GLN A 81 0.33 12.84 19.88
CA GLN A 81 1.15 12.62 21.07
C GLN A 81 1.23 13.76 22.11
N SER A 82 0.86 15.00 21.75
CA SER A 82 1.11 16.19 22.57
C SER A 82 0.48 16.08 23.97
N PRO A 83 1.16 16.51 25.05
CA PRO A 83 0.63 16.50 26.42
C PRO A 83 -0.71 17.23 26.60
N SER A 84 -1.02 18.22 25.74
CA SER A 84 -2.22 19.06 25.82
C SER A 84 -3.32 18.70 24.81
N SER A 85 -3.04 17.80 23.85
CA SER A 85 -3.91 17.52 22.71
C SER A 85 -3.75 16.12 22.12
N SER A 86 -3.16 15.17 22.87
CA SER A 86 -3.02 13.79 22.39
C SER A 86 -4.36 13.08 22.38
N LEU A 87 -4.87 12.77 21.19
CA LEU A 87 -6.02 11.87 21.03
C LEU A 87 -5.80 10.54 21.77
N ILE A 88 -4.55 10.07 21.80
CA ILE A 88 -4.18 8.81 22.46
C ILE A 88 -4.35 8.90 23.98
N ARG A 89 -3.80 9.93 24.65
CA ARG A 89 -3.92 10.02 26.13
C ARG A 89 -5.33 10.43 26.57
N ALA A 90 -6.06 11.15 25.72
CA ALA A 90 -7.46 11.49 25.96
C ALA A 90 -8.42 10.30 25.80
N GLY A 91 -7.94 9.14 25.32
CA GLY A 91 -8.76 7.96 25.04
C GLY A 91 -9.63 8.08 23.78
N ALA A 92 -9.43 9.12 22.97
CA ALA A 92 -10.14 9.34 21.71
C ALA A 92 -9.53 8.56 20.53
N ALA A 93 -8.33 7.99 20.69
CA ALA A 93 -7.67 7.15 19.69
C ALA A 93 -7.03 5.91 20.33
N LEU A 94 -7.10 4.78 19.62
CA LEU A 94 -6.46 3.53 20.02
C LEU A 94 -5.17 3.31 19.19
N PRO A 95 -3.97 3.41 19.79
CA PRO A 95 -2.74 3.14 19.07
C PRO A 95 -2.50 1.64 18.89
N PHE A 96 -2.04 1.25 17.70
CA PHE A 96 -1.65 -0.14 17.40
C PHE A 96 -0.41 -0.16 16.51
N THR A 97 0.55 -1.04 16.82
CA THR A 97 1.74 -1.26 15.98
C THR A 97 1.60 -2.57 15.23
N ALA A 98 1.39 -2.47 13.92
CA ALA A 98 1.37 -3.64 13.04
C ALA A 98 2.80 -4.01 12.62
N HIS A 99 3.16 -5.30 12.72
CA HIS A 99 4.43 -5.80 12.22
C HIS A 99 4.34 -6.19 10.74
N ALA A 100 5.12 -5.50 9.90
CA ALA A 100 5.20 -5.78 8.47
C ALA A 100 6.33 -6.77 8.16
N SER A 101 6.03 -8.06 8.01
CA SER A 101 7.00 -9.11 7.60
C SER A 101 7.40 -8.98 6.13
N ALA A 102 8.68 -9.04 5.75
CA ALA A 102 9.09 -8.91 4.34
C ALA A 102 8.22 -9.74 3.36
N PRO A 103 7.88 -9.24 2.16
CA PRO A 103 8.31 -7.97 1.54
C PRO A 103 7.51 -6.73 2.00
N THR A 104 8.17 -5.57 2.04
CA THR A 104 7.58 -4.28 2.42
C THR A 104 7.38 -3.38 1.19
N VAL A 105 6.63 -3.88 0.21
CA VAL A 105 6.27 -3.14 -1.01
C VAL A 105 4.82 -2.68 -0.90
N THR A 106 4.50 -1.47 -1.35
CA THR A 106 3.21 -0.80 -1.20
C THR A 106 2.04 -1.62 -1.74
N MET A 107 2.06 -2.03 -3.02
CA MET A 107 0.93 -2.72 -3.66
C MET A 107 0.53 -4.04 -2.96
N PRO A 108 1.45 -4.99 -2.68
CA PRO A 108 1.10 -6.20 -1.92
C PRO A 108 0.52 -5.91 -0.52
N ARG A 109 0.88 -4.78 0.09
CA ARG A 109 0.36 -4.37 1.41
C ARG A 109 -1.04 -3.81 1.33
N LEU A 110 -1.30 -2.94 0.35
CA LEU A 110 -2.65 -2.45 0.10
C LEU A 110 -3.60 -3.62 -0.14
N LYS A 111 -3.21 -4.56 -1.02
CA LYS A 111 -3.95 -5.80 -1.28
C LYS A 111 -4.21 -6.59 0.00
N ALA A 112 -3.19 -6.80 0.84
CA ALA A 112 -3.33 -7.54 2.09
C ALA A 112 -4.29 -6.87 3.08
N ILE A 113 -4.20 -5.54 3.23
CA ILE A 113 -5.05 -4.77 4.14
C ILE A 113 -6.50 -4.77 3.67
N THR A 114 -6.75 -4.74 2.36
CA THR A 114 -8.12 -4.70 1.83
C THR A 114 -8.80 -6.07 1.80
N THR A 115 -8.02 -7.14 1.58
CA THR A 115 -8.53 -8.53 1.48
C THR A 115 -8.45 -9.29 2.80
N GLY A 116 -7.69 -8.82 3.78
CA GLY A 116 -7.37 -9.58 5.00
C GLY A 116 -6.39 -10.76 4.76
N SER A 117 -5.72 -10.81 3.59
CA SER A 117 -4.80 -11.89 3.25
C SER A 117 -3.33 -11.57 3.61
N VAL A 118 -2.50 -12.59 3.80
CA VAL A 118 -1.06 -12.43 4.03
C VAL A 118 -0.37 -12.06 2.70
N PRO A 119 0.49 -11.02 2.60
CA PRO A 119 1.20 -10.71 1.35
C PRO A 119 2.06 -11.88 0.85
N SER A 120 2.08 -12.16 -0.47
CA SER A 120 2.96 -13.17 -1.07
C SER A 120 4.16 -12.53 -1.78
N PHE A 121 5.30 -13.23 -1.80
CA PHE A 121 6.44 -12.83 -2.62
C PHE A 121 6.10 -12.89 -4.12
N LEU A 122 5.18 -13.77 -4.52
CA LEU A 122 4.66 -13.80 -5.88
C LEU A 122 3.96 -12.49 -6.26
N ASP A 123 3.25 -11.85 -5.32
CA ASP A 123 2.59 -10.56 -5.55
C ASP A 123 3.63 -9.46 -5.87
N VAL A 124 4.84 -9.55 -5.32
CA VAL A 124 5.95 -8.62 -5.65
C VAL A 124 6.51 -8.89 -7.04
N ILE A 125 6.75 -10.16 -7.40
CA ILE A 125 7.27 -10.51 -8.72
C ILE A 125 6.27 -10.11 -9.81
N LEU A 126 4.97 -10.34 -9.58
CA LEU A 126 3.92 -9.94 -10.51
C LEU A 126 3.80 -8.41 -10.63
N ASN A 127 4.04 -7.67 -9.55
CA ASN A 127 4.13 -6.20 -9.58
C ASN A 127 5.35 -5.72 -10.41
N ILE A 128 6.49 -6.41 -10.34
CA ILE A 128 7.66 -6.07 -11.17
C ILE A 128 7.42 -6.43 -12.64
N ALA A 129 6.70 -7.53 -12.90
CA ALA A 129 6.43 -8.05 -14.23
C ALA A 129 5.16 -7.47 -14.87
N GLU A 130 4.60 -6.40 -14.31
CA GLU A 130 3.23 -5.97 -14.56
C GLU A 130 2.96 -5.66 -16.05
N SER A 131 2.02 -6.43 -16.60
CA SER A 131 1.11 -6.00 -17.65
C SER A 131 -0.26 -5.86 -17.00
N ASP A 132 -0.88 -4.69 -17.11
CA ASP A 132 -2.05 -4.09 -16.41
C ASP A 132 -3.28 -4.96 -16.02
N THR A 133 -3.32 -6.26 -16.31
CA THR A 133 -4.50 -7.12 -16.12
C THR A 133 -4.40 -8.11 -14.97
N THR A 134 -3.20 -8.49 -14.52
CA THR A 134 -3.01 -9.62 -13.57
C THR A 134 -3.07 -9.23 -12.09
N SER A 135 -2.96 -7.93 -11.76
CA SER A 135 -2.93 -7.40 -10.39
C SER A 135 -4.28 -6.87 -9.91
N THR A 136 -5.29 -6.82 -10.78
CA THR A 136 -6.62 -6.28 -10.43
C THR A 136 -7.33 -7.13 -9.37
N LEU A 137 -7.92 -6.47 -8.38
CA LEU A 137 -8.70 -7.09 -7.30
C LEU A 137 -10.21 -7.07 -7.58
N ALA A 138 -10.62 -6.74 -8.80
CA ALA A 138 -12.02 -6.58 -9.18
C ALA A 138 -12.90 -7.82 -8.89
N TYR A 139 -12.30 -9.01 -8.83
CA TYR A 139 -13.00 -10.27 -8.58
C TYR A 139 -12.76 -10.83 -7.17
N GLN A 140 -12.04 -10.11 -6.31
CA GLN A 140 -11.73 -10.55 -4.95
C GLN A 140 -12.60 -9.82 -3.93
N ASP A 141 -12.98 -10.54 -2.89
CA ASP A 141 -13.66 -9.91 -1.77
C ASP A 141 -12.73 -8.95 -1.03
N THR A 142 -13.20 -7.74 -0.84
CA THR A 142 -12.54 -6.70 -0.05
C THR A 142 -13.57 -5.92 0.71
N TRP A 143 -13.18 -5.30 1.82
CA TRP A 143 -14.09 -4.44 2.56
C TRP A 143 -14.62 -3.27 1.69
N LEU A 144 -13.85 -2.81 0.70
CA LEU A 144 -14.29 -1.83 -0.29
C LEU A 144 -15.39 -2.38 -1.20
N ALA A 145 -15.20 -3.58 -1.74
CA ALA A 145 -16.21 -4.24 -2.58
C ALA A 145 -17.50 -4.47 -1.79
N GLN A 146 -17.40 -4.88 -0.53
CA GLN A 146 -18.53 -5.05 0.39
C GLN A 146 -19.30 -3.74 0.63
N LEU A 147 -18.60 -2.62 0.82
CA LEU A 147 -19.24 -1.31 0.95
C LEU A 147 -19.94 -0.89 -0.35
N LYS A 148 -19.31 -1.12 -1.50
CA LYS A 148 -19.87 -0.78 -2.81
C LYS A 148 -21.16 -1.55 -3.09
N VAL A 149 -21.19 -2.85 -2.79
CA VAL A 149 -22.37 -3.72 -2.99
C VAL A 149 -23.52 -3.34 -2.08
N LYS A 150 -23.24 -2.78 -0.89
CA LYS A 150 -24.26 -2.19 0.00
C LYS A 150 -24.77 -0.82 -0.48
N GLY A 151 -24.35 -0.35 -1.66
CA GLY A 151 -24.72 0.95 -2.22
C GLY A 151 -23.88 2.11 -1.72
N GLY A 152 -22.77 1.84 -1.02
CA GLY A 152 -21.87 2.88 -0.52
C GLY A 152 -21.09 3.54 -1.66
N GLN A 153 -21.02 4.88 -1.61
CA GLN A 153 -20.14 5.63 -2.49
C GLN A 153 -18.73 5.70 -1.90
N LEU A 154 -17.73 5.48 -2.77
CA LEU A 154 -16.31 5.39 -2.42
C LEU A 154 -15.56 6.52 -3.13
N VAL A 155 -14.73 7.24 -2.39
CA VAL A 155 -13.89 8.34 -2.89
C VAL A 155 -12.43 8.03 -2.58
N MET A 156 -11.52 8.29 -3.52
CA MET A 156 -10.09 8.04 -3.33
C MET A 156 -9.25 9.23 -3.79
N TYR A 157 -8.30 9.67 -2.96
CA TYR A 157 -7.26 10.62 -3.37
C TYR A 157 -5.88 10.17 -2.91
N GLY A 158 -4.91 10.14 -3.82
CA GLY A 158 -3.53 9.75 -3.52
C GLY A 158 -2.92 8.83 -4.56
N ASP A 159 -2.09 7.89 -4.13
CA ASP A 159 -1.32 7.00 -5.02
C ASP A 159 -2.16 6.23 -6.05
N ASP A 160 -1.75 6.26 -7.32
CA ASP A 160 -2.43 5.62 -8.45
C ASP A 160 -2.58 4.09 -8.32
N THR A 161 -1.78 3.46 -7.45
CA THR A 161 -1.85 2.03 -7.13
C THR A 161 -3.26 1.58 -6.75
N TRP A 162 -4.03 2.41 -6.05
CA TRP A 162 -5.41 2.08 -5.71
C TRP A 162 -6.32 2.00 -6.94
N LEU A 163 -6.13 2.86 -7.95
CA LEU A 163 -6.93 2.84 -9.18
C LEU A 163 -6.61 1.60 -10.03
N LYS A 164 -5.35 1.16 -10.01
CA LYS A 164 -4.91 -0.09 -10.67
C LYS A 164 -5.48 -1.32 -9.99
N LEU A 165 -5.42 -1.37 -8.65
CA LEU A 165 -5.97 -2.48 -7.87
C LEU A 165 -7.50 -2.55 -7.96
N PHE A 166 -8.17 -1.41 -8.03
CA PHE A 166 -9.62 -1.28 -7.91
C PHE A 166 -10.25 -0.47 -9.06
N PRO A 167 -10.20 -1.00 -10.29
CA PRO A 167 -10.76 -0.31 -11.45
C PRO A 167 -12.28 -0.13 -11.27
N ASN A 168 -12.78 1.07 -11.59
CA ASN A 168 -14.21 1.44 -11.53
C ASN A 168 -14.89 1.32 -10.15
N MET A 169 -14.12 1.25 -9.04
CA MET A 169 -14.71 1.15 -7.71
C MET A 169 -15.07 2.52 -7.11
N PHE A 170 -14.30 3.55 -7.44
CA PHE A 170 -14.44 4.90 -6.90
C PHE A 170 -15.32 5.79 -7.79
N GLU A 171 -16.25 6.53 -7.19
CA GLU A 171 -17.09 7.52 -7.89
C GLU A 171 -16.31 8.80 -8.20
N ARG A 172 -15.44 9.18 -7.26
CA ARG A 172 -14.52 10.30 -7.40
C ARG A 172 -13.13 9.80 -7.07
N ALA A 173 -12.19 10.07 -7.96
CA ALA A 173 -10.80 9.77 -7.72
C ALA A 173 -9.84 10.73 -8.38
N ASP A 174 -8.71 10.99 -7.72
CA ASP A 174 -7.55 11.66 -8.30
C ASP A 174 -6.26 10.93 -7.86
N GLY A 175 -5.61 10.31 -8.84
CA GLY A 175 -4.44 9.46 -8.67
C GLY A 175 -3.14 10.23 -8.96
N THR A 176 -2.19 10.20 -8.04
CA THR A 176 -0.83 10.72 -8.25
C THR A 176 0.12 9.58 -8.58
N THR A 177 0.96 9.79 -9.59
CA THR A 177 2.03 8.84 -9.90
C THR A 177 3.23 9.11 -9.01
N SER A 178 3.75 8.06 -8.38
CA SER A 178 4.91 8.10 -7.48
C SER A 178 6.25 8.39 -8.19
N PHE A 179 6.28 8.42 -9.53
CA PHE A 179 7.52 8.44 -10.31
C PHE A 179 7.76 9.68 -11.19
N TYR A 180 6.96 10.74 -11.06
CA TYR A 180 7.25 11.96 -11.82
C TYR A 180 8.24 12.86 -11.07
N VAL A 181 9.52 12.47 -11.07
CA VAL A 181 10.59 13.48 -10.99
C VAL A 181 10.45 14.28 -12.28
N SER A 182 9.84 15.46 -12.20
CA SER A 182 9.85 16.39 -13.31
C SER A 182 11.28 16.88 -13.48
N VAL A 183 12.10 16.10 -14.21
CA VAL A 183 13.37 16.59 -14.74
C VAL A 183 13.00 17.57 -15.85
N SER A 184 12.51 18.75 -15.47
CA SER A 184 12.49 19.89 -16.37
C SER A 184 13.95 20.17 -16.69
N ALA A 185 14.37 19.77 -17.90
CA ALA A 185 15.74 19.82 -18.36
C ALA A 185 16.37 21.17 -18.02
N ILE A 186 17.24 21.17 -17.01
CA ILE A 186 18.03 22.35 -16.67
C ILE A 186 19.15 22.42 -17.71
N PRO A 187 19.32 23.55 -18.43
CA PRO A 187 20.43 23.73 -19.35
C PRO A 187 21.75 23.52 -18.60
N ILE A 188 22.58 22.60 -19.12
CA ILE A 188 23.91 22.31 -18.60
C ILE A 188 24.71 23.61 -18.62
N GLY A 189 24.95 24.21 -17.43
CA GLY A 189 25.69 25.47 -17.30
C GLY A 189 25.18 26.45 -16.25
N LYS A 190 24.01 26.25 -15.63
CA LYS A 190 23.47 27.12 -14.56
C LYS A 190 23.39 26.49 -13.17
N CYS A 191 24.09 25.39 -12.91
CA CYS A 191 24.10 24.79 -11.58
C CYS A 191 25.27 25.34 -10.76
N ASN A 192 25.10 26.55 -10.23
CA ASN A 192 25.88 27.05 -9.10
C ASN A 192 24.92 27.31 -7.95
N LEU A 193 25.29 26.84 -6.76
CA LEU A 193 24.62 26.90 -5.46
C LEU A 193 23.70 25.72 -5.08
N LYS A 194 24.13 25.04 -3.99
CA LYS A 194 23.37 24.18 -3.07
C LYS A 194 21.90 24.61 -2.80
N SER A 195 21.60 25.90 -2.94
CA SER A 195 20.27 26.48 -2.71
C SER A 195 19.20 26.01 -3.70
N TRP A 196 19.55 25.79 -4.98
CA TRP A 196 18.57 25.42 -6.00
C TRP A 196 18.19 23.94 -5.98
N CYS A 197 19.12 23.05 -5.61
CA CYS A 197 18.78 21.63 -5.40
C CYS A 197 17.75 21.49 -4.27
N THR A 198 17.92 22.19 -3.14
CA THR A 198 16.98 22.08 -2.01
C THR A 198 15.56 22.48 -2.39
N LYS A 199 15.40 23.56 -3.19
CA LYS A 199 14.08 24.06 -3.61
C LYS A 199 13.39 23.19 -4.67
N PHE A 200 14.18 22.43 -5.44
CA PHE A 200 13.66 21.45 -6.40
C PHE A 200 13.18 20.18 -5.68
N PHE A 201 13.94 19.71 -4.68
CA PHE A 201 13.57 18.54 -3.87
C PHE A 201 12.37 18.81 -2.95
N GLU A 202 12.24 20.01 -2.37
CA GLU A 202 11.15 20.34 -1.45
C GLU A 202 9.77 20.39 -2.14
N LYS A 203 9.72 20.64 -3.46
CA LYS A 203 8.46 20.66 -4.20
C LYS A 203 7.90 19.25 -4.43
N ASP A 204 8.73 18.28 -4.81
CA ASP A 204 8.25 16.96 -5.22
C ASP A 204 7.63 16.15 -4.04
N PHE A 205 8.05 16.39 -2.79
CA PHE A 205 7.51 15.67 -1.61
C PHE A 205 6.18 16.23 -1.10
N ILE A 206 6.02 17.56 -1.16
CA ILE A 206 4.87 18.25 -0.59
C ILE A 206 3.76 18.34 -1.65
N GLU A 207 4.09 18.40 -2.93
CA GLU A 207 3.09 18.49 -4.01
C GLU A 207 2.19 17.26 -4.08
N VAL A 208 2.75 16.06 -3.89
CA VAL A 208 1.97 14.81 -3.85
C VAL A 208 0.99 14.78 -2.68
N ASP A 209 1.43 15.23 -1.49
CA ASP A 209 0.59 15.28 -0.30
C ASP A 209 -0.44 16.40 -0.40
N ASN A 210 -0.07 17.57 -0.94
CA ASN A 210 -0.98 18.68 -1.22
C ASN A 210 -2.07 18.28 -2.23
N ASN A 211 -1.76 17.40 -3.19
CA ASN A 211 -2.78 16.90 -4.12
C ASN A 211 -3.87 16.11 -3.41
N VAL A 212 -3.54 15.42 -2.33
CA VAL A 212 -4.54 14.76 -1.46
C VAL A 212 -5.23 15.82 -0.61
N THR A 213 -4.47 16.64 0.12
CA THR A 213 -4.99 17.59 1.10
C THR A 213 -5.94 18.63 0.49
N ARG A 214 -5.72 19.07 -0.76
CA ARG A 214 -6.57 20.07 -1.42
C ARG A 214 -8.02 19.63 -1.61
N HIS A 215 -8.30 18.33 -1.63
CA HIS A 215 -9.67 17.81 -1.77
C HIS A 215 -10.36 17.58 -0.42
N VAL A 216 -9.60 17.55 0.69
CA VAL A 216 -10.13 17.16 2.01
C VAL A 216 -11.18 18.14 2.51
N SER A 217 -10.96 19.44 2.36
CA SER A 217 -11.94 20.45 2.80
C SER A 217 -13.27 20.29 2.10
N ASP A 218 -13.24 20.05 0.80
CA ASP A 218 -14.44 20.01 -0.05
C ASP A 218 -15.19 18.71 0.16
N GLU A 219 -14.48 17.57 0.28
CA GLU A 219 -15.14 16.28 0.57
C GLU A 219 -15.70 16.18 1.99
N LEU A 220 -15.09 16.83 2.97
CA LEU A 220 -15.63 16.85 4.34
C LEU A 220 -16.93 17.67 4.45
N LEU A 221 -17.20 18.55 3.49
CA LEU A 221 -18.47 19.28 3.39
C LEU A 221 -19.56 18.48 2.67
N ASN A 222 -19.18 17.40 1.97
CA ASN A 222 -20.11 16.52 1.29
C ASN A 222 -20.55 15.36 2.20
N ASP A 223 -21.81 14.97 2.10
CA ASP A 223 -22.41 13.86 2.87
C ASP A 223 -22.83 12.68 1.98
N ASP A 224 -22.38 12.63 0.73
CA ASP A 224 -22.76 11.63 -0.26
C ASP A 224 -21.93 10.34 -0.22
N TRP A 225 -20.72 10.41 0.33
CA TRP A 225 -19.80 9.28 0.41
C TRP A 225 -19.91 8.48 1.73
N THR A 226 -19.58 7.20 1.65
CA THR A 226 -19.56 6.26 2.80
C THR A 226 -18.15 5.91 3.25
N ALA A 227 -17.21 5.80 2.31
CA ALA A 227 -15.80 5.59 2.60
C ALA A 227 -14.94 6.55 1.77
N PHE A 228 -14.04 7.25 2.45
CA PHE A 228 -13.08 8.17 1.85
C PHE A 228 -11.65 7.67 2.11
N ILE A 229 -10.94 7.34 1.03
CA ILE A 229 -9.58 6.80 1.04
C ILE A 229 -8.61 7.95 0.73
N MET A 230 -7.60 8.11 1.58
CA MET A 230 -6.49 9.03 1.36
C MET A 230 -5.17 8.28 1.42
N HIS A 231 -4.29 8.49 0.44
CA HIS A 231 -2.97 7.87 0.43
C HIS A 231 -1.86 8.91 0.22
N TYR A 232 -1.14 9.19 1.30
CA TYR A 232 0.00 10.12 1.34
C TYR A 232 1.32 9.40 1.07
N LEU A 233 2.13 9.96 0.17
CA LEU A 233 3.38 9.36 -0.34
C LEU A 233 4.63 10.15 0.10
N GLY A 234 4.48 11.38 0.59
CA GLY A 234 5.59 12.29 0.83
C GLY A 234 6.67 11.71 1.76
N LEU A 235 6.27 10.95 2.79
CA LEU A 235 7.20 10.34 3.74
C LEU A 235 8.07 9.24 3.12
N ASP A 236 7.48 8.36 2.30
CA ASP A 236 8.21 7.31 1.59
C ASP A 236 9.20 7.90 0.58
N HIS A 237 8.78 8.93 -0.15
CA HIS A 237 9.65 9.66 -1.07
C HIS A 237 10.86 10.29 -0.35
N ILE A 238 10.65 10.92 0.82
CA ILE A 238 11.76 11.44 1.65
C ILE A 238 12.66 10.29 2.12
N GLY A 239 12.07 9.19 2.58
CA GLY A 239 12.80 8.00 3.05
C GLY A 239 13.74 7.42 1.99
N HIS A 240 13.28 7.31 0.74
CA HIS A 240 14.08 6.83 -0.38
C HIS A 240 15.23 7.77 -0.77
N LYS A 241 15.07 9.09 -0.58
CA LYS A 241 16.09 10.09 -0.96
C LYS A 241 17.08 10.41 0.15
N ALA A 242 16.64 10.48 1.40
CA ALA A 242 17.42 10.98 2.53
C ALA A 242 17.79 9.89 3.56
N GLY A 243 17.15 8.73 3.50
CA GLY A 243 17.28 7.67 4.49
C GLY A 243 16.47 7.93 5.76
N PRO A 244 16.20 6.90 6.58
CA PRO A 244 15.14 6.93 7.60
C PRO A 244 15.58 7.47 8.97
N ARG A 245 16.68 8.23 9.04
CA ARG A 245 17.29 8.73 10.30
C ARG A 245 17.60 10.25 10.26
N ARG A 246 17.05 10.99 9.31
CA ARG A 246 17.13 12.45 9.29
C ARG A 246 15.80 13.07 9.64
#